data_AF-A0A7C1YBL1-F1
#
_entry.id   AF-A0A7C1YBL1-F1
#
_cell.length_a   1.000
_cell.length_b   1.000
_cell.length_c   1.000
_cell.angle_alpha   90.00
_cell.angle_beta   90.00
_cell.angle_gamma   90.00
#
_symmetry.space_group_name_H-M   'P 1'
#
loop_
_entity.id
_entity.type
_entity.pdbx_description
1 polymer ?
#
loop_
_entity_poly.entity_id
_entity_poly.type
_entity_poly.pdbx_seq_one_letter_code
_entity_poly.pdbx_strand_id
1 'polypeptide(L)'
;MRTRAARARHTRLLLVVVGFVLVAGIAGVVVRWVWLPHYRPGLRPGESYGVDVSNHQGRIDWEAVADDHIEFAYIKATEGGDFVDAGFVA
;
A
#
# COMPACT_ATOMS: atom_id res chain seq x y z
N MET A 1 4.99 -45.05 30.08
CA MET A 1 5.34 -43.74 30.66
C MET A 1 6.20 -42.94 29.68
N ARG A 2 5.65 -41.97 28.94
CA ARG A 2 6.49 -41.00 28.20
C ARG A 2 7.08 -40.04 29.24
N THR A 3 8.41 -40.00 29.35
CA THR A 3 9.13 -39.25 30.38
C THR A 3 8.79 -37.74 30.30
N ARG A 4 8.60 -37.06 31.43
CA ARG A 4 8.27 -35.60 31.49
C ARG A 4 9.22 -34.74 30.65
N ALA A 5 10.49 -35.14 30.56
CA ALA A 5 11.51 -34.53 29.71
C ALA A 5 11.14 -34.51 28.21
N ALA A 6 10.45 -35.55 27.73
CA ALA A 6 10.00 -35.64 26.34
C ALA A 6 8.86 -34.67 26.01
N ARG A 7 8.03 -34.32 27.00
CA ARG A 7 6.96 -33.32 26.83
C ARG A 7 7.53 -31.90 26.87
N ALA A 8 8.48 -31.64 27.76
CA ALA A 8 9.15 -30.35 27.87
C ALA A 8 9.95 -29.96 26.61
N ARG A 9 10.63 -30.91 25.96
CA ARG A 9 11.33 -30.66 24.68
C ARG A 9 10.36 -30.32 23.54
N HIS A 10 9.22 -31.01 23.46
CA HIS A 10 8.21 -30.71 22.43
C HIS A 10 7.55 -29.35 22.67
N THR A 11 7.23 -28.99 23.92
CA THR A 11 6.69 -27.66 24.23
C THR A 11 7.68 -26.54 23.90
N ARG A 12 8.98 -26.73 24.21
CA ARG A 12 10.02 -25.76 23.82
C ARG A 12 10.15 -25.63 22.31
N LEU A 13 10.13 -26.74 21.58
CA LEU A 13 10.18 -26.73 20.11
C LEU A 13 8.96 -26.00 19.51
N LEU A 14 7.76 -26.26 20.04
CA LEU A 14 6.53 -25.58 19.63
C LEU A 14 6.60 -24.07 19.86
N LEU A 15 7.09 -23.62 21.01
CA LEU A 15 7.25 -22.19 21.30
C LEU A 15 8.24 -21.50 20.36
N VAL A 16 9.34 -22.18 20.01
CA VAL A 16 10.31 -21.66 19.02
C VAL A 16 9.67 -21.54 17.64
N VAL A 17 8.93 -22.55 17.19
CA VAL A 17 8.23 -22.53 15.90
C VAL A 17 7.17 -21.42 15.86
N VAL A 18 6.36 -21.29 16.92
CA VAL A 18 5.37 -20.20 17.03
C VAL A 18 6.05 -18.83 17.00
N GLY A 19 7.15 -18.66 17.76
CA GLY A 19 7.93 -17.44 17.74
C GLY A 19 8.45 -17.09 16.35
N PHE A 20 8.97 -18.07 15.61
CA PHE A 20 9.45 -17.87 14.24
C PHE A 20 8.32 -17.47 13.27
N VAL A 21 7.16 -18.13 13.37
CA VAL A 21 5.98 -17.79 12.55
C VAL A 21 5.49 -16.37 12.85
N LEU A 22 5.46 -15.97 14.12
CA LEU A 22 5.07 -14.61 14.50
C LEU A 22 6.05 -13.56 13.97
N VAL A 23 7.36 -13.80 14.08
CA VAL A 23 8.39 -12.90 13.53
C VAL A 23 8.27 -12.80 12.00
N ALA A 24 8.11 -13.92 11.31
CA ALA A 24 7.92 -13.93 9.86
C ALA A 24 6.63 -13.21 9.44
N GLY A 25 5.53 -13.39 10.18
CA GLY A 25 4.27 -12.69 9.96
C GLY A 25 4.40 -11.18 10.14
N ILE A 26 5.04 -10.73 11.23
CA ILE A 26 5.32 -9.31 11.47
C ILE A 26 6.20 -8.74 10.37
N ALA A 27 7.27 -9.45 9.98
CA ALA A 27 8.14 -9.04 8.89
C ALA A 27 7.35 -8.89 7.57
N GLY A 28 6.44 -9.82 7.27
CA GLY A 28 5.57 -9.75 6.09
C GLY A 28 4.64 -8.53 6.11
N VAL A 29 4.06 -8.21 7.27
CA VAL A 29 3.25 -6.99 7.46
C VAL A 29 4.10 -5.74 7.25
N VAL A 30 5.30 -5.67 7.84
CA VAL A 30 6.21 -4.54 7.67
C VAL A 30 6.61 -4.38 6.20
N VAL A 31 6.94 -5.46 5.49
CA VAL A 31 7.21 -5.42 4.05
C VAL A 31 6.01 -4.85 3.28
N ARG A 32 4.80 -5.31 3.59
CA ARG A 32 3.58 -4.80 2.96
C ARG A 32 3.33 -3.31 3.21
N TRP A 33 3.56 -2.83 4.41
CA TRP A 33 3.24 -1.44 4.79
C TRP A 33 4.35 -0.43 4.52
N VAL A 34 5.60 -0.86 4.41
CA VAL A 34 6.74 0.04 4.20
C VAL A 34 7.23 -0.01 2.75
N TRP A 35 7.33 -1.20 2.17
CA TRP A 35 7.99 -1.40 0.87
C TRP A 35 7.02 -1.51 -0.30
N LEU A 36 5.82 -2.05 -0.07
CA LEU A 36 4.79 -2.21 -1.09
C LEU A 36 3.78 -1.05 -1.30
N PRO A 37 3.65 0.01 -0.46
CA PRO A 37 2.66 1.06 -0.72
C PRO A 37 2.91 1.83 -2.03
N HIS A 38 4.18 1.95 -2.41
CA HIS A 38 4.62 2.73 -3.56
C HIS A 38 4.99 1.84 -4.75
N TYR A 39 4.60 0.55 -4.72
CA TYR A 39 4.88 -0.31 -5.87
C TYR A 39 4.04 0.13 -7.07
N ARG A 40 4.73 0.57 -8.11
CA ARG A 40 4.14 0.83 -9.43
C ARG A 40 4.65 -0.22 -10.42
N PRO A 41 3.77 -0.85 -11.21
CA PRO A 41 4.21 -1.81 -12.22
C PRO A 41 5.05 -1.10 -13.28
N GLY A 42 6.16 -1.71 -13.70
CA GLY A 42 7.03 -1.11 -14.72
C GLY A 42 6.28 -0.80 -16.02
N LEU A 43 6.52 0.38 -16.58
CA LEU A 43 5.92 0.86 -17.82
C LEU A 43 6.56 0.19 -19.04
N ARG A 44 5.76 -0.05 -20.09
CA ARG A 44 6.23 -0.41 -21.43
C ARG A 44 6.62 0.85 -22.21
N PRO A 45 7.36 0.72 -23.33
CA PRO A 45 7.64 1.87 -24.19
C PRO A 45 6.35 2.57 -24.63
N GLY A 46 6.26 3.88 -24.37
CA GLY A 46 5.10 4.71 -24.70
C GLY A 46 3.98 4.72 -23.65
N GLU A 47 4.16 4.04 -22.52
CA GLU A 47 3.26 4.17 -21.36
C GLU A 47 3.79 5.24 -20.40
N SER A 48 2.87 5.91 -19.70
CA SER A 48 3.15 6.94 -18.70
C SER A 48 2.27 6.72 -17.47
N TYR A 49 2.77 7.09 -16.28
CA TYR A 49 1.91 7.11 -15.10
C TYR A 49 1.01 8.34 -15.11
N GLY A 50 -0.24 8.14 -14.71
CA GLY A 50 -1.21 9.20 -14.51
C GLY A 50 -2.00 9.00 -13.23
N VAL A 51 -2.68 10.05 -12.79
CA VAL A 51 -3.58 10.03 -11.63
C VAL A 51 -4.98 10.51 -12.03
N ASP A 52 -5.99 10.09 -11.28
CA ASP A 52 -7.33 10.67 -11.31
C ASP A 52 -7.61 11.41 -10.00
N VAL A 53 -8.15 12.62 -10.10
CA VAL A 53 -8.38 13.48 -8.94
C VAL A 53 -9.73 14.19 -9.03
N SER A 54 -10.19 14.66 -7.88
CA SER A 54 -11.45 15.36 -7.66
C SER A 54 -11.32 16.28 -6.44
N ASN A 55 -12.39 16.97 -6.07
CA ASN A 55 -12.44 17.74 -4.81
C ASN A 55 -12.14 16.89 -3.56
N HIS A 56 -12.31 15.56 -3.59
CA HIS A 56 -12.07 14.68 -2.44
C HIS A 56 -10.61 14.68 -1.97
N GLN A 57 -9.67 15.01 -2.87
CA GLN A 57 -8.25 15.14 -2.55
C GLN A 57 -7.93 16.44 -1.79
N GLY A 58 -8.83 17.43 -1.81
CA GLY A 58 -8.55 18.76 -1.27
C GLY A 58 -7.53 19.53 -2.11
N ARG A 59 -6.64 20.29 -1.46
CA ARG A 59 -5.57 21.01 -2.15
C ARG A 59 -4.48 20.03 -2.58
N ILE A 60 -4.23 19.97 -3.88
CA ILE A 60 -3.19 19.14 -4.47
C ILE A 60 -1.88 19.95 -4.57
N ASP A 61 -0.79 19.36 -4.11
CA ASP A 61 0.57 19.84 -4.39
C ASP A 61 1.03 19.27 -5.73
N TRP A 62 0.90 20.06 -6.79
CA TRP A 62 1.21 19.62 -8.15
C TRP A 62 2.71 19.47 -8.40
N GLU A 63 3.56 20.19 -7.66
CA GLU A 63 5.01 20.05 -7.76
C GLU A 63 5.43 18.68 -7.23
N ALA A 64 4.90 18.30 -6.05
CA ALA A 64 5.11 16.96 -5.50
C ALA A 64 4.59 15.84 -6.40
N VAL A 65 3.45 16.05 -7.09
CA VAL A 65 2.90 15.07 -8.04
C VAL A 65 3.84 14.88 -9.25
N ALA A 66 4.36 15.98 -9.80
CA ALA A 66 5.29 15.92 -10.92
C ALA A 66 6.64 15.29 -10.53
N ASP A 67 7.14 15.60 -9.33
CA ASP A 67 8.35 15.01 -8.76
C ASP A 67 8.22 13.49 -8.54
N ASP A 68 7.00 13.00 -8.33
CA ASP A 68 6.68 11.57 -8.23
C ASP A 68 6.42 10.92 -9.62
N HIS A 69 6.97 11.52 -10.69
CA HIS A 69 6.94 10.99 -12.06
C HIS A 69 5.54 10.67 -12.61
N ILE A 70 4.54 11.47 -12.23
CA ILE A 70 3.20 11.45 -12.82
C ILE A 70 3.17 12.44 -13.98
N GLU A 71 2.85 11.97 -15.19
CA GLU A 71 2.95 12.78 -16.41
C GLU A 71 1.62 13.42 -16.82
N PHE A 72 0.49 12.89 -16.36
CA PHE A 72 -0.82 13.45 -16.65
C PHE A 72 -1.82 13.22 -15.51
N ALA A 73 -2.86 14.04 -15.48
CA ALA A 73 -3.96 13.90 -14.54
C ALA A 73 -5.32 13.98 -15.26
N TYR A 74 -6.23 13.10 -14.90
CA TYR A 74 -7.65 13.27 -15.17
C TYR A 74 -8.28 13.98 -13.98
N ILE A 75 -8.90 15.14 -14.23
CA ILE A 75 -9.57 15.92 -13.20
C ILE A 75 -11.07 15.78 -13.40
N LYS A 76 -11.76 15.28 -12.38
CA LYS A 76 -13.23 15.21 -12.39
C LYS A 76 -13.81 16.61 -12.53
N ALA A 77 -14.70 16.79 -13.50
CA ALA A 77 -15.35 18.07 -13.77
C ALA A 77 -16.76 18.18 -13.17
N THR A 78 -17.57 17.14 -13.34
CA THR A 78 -18.98 17.12 -12.95
C THR A 78 -19.40 15.71 -12.50
N GLU A 79 -20.53 15.61 -11.81
CA GLU A 79 -21.22 14.35 -11.53
C GLU A 79 -22.74 14.54 -11.65
N GLY A 80 -23.43 13.60 -12.30
CA GLY A 80 -24.88 13.72 -12.49
C GLY A 80 -25.27 14.99 -13.26
N GLY A 81 -26.36 15.64 -12.84
CA GLY A 81 -26.89 16.86 -13.45
C GLY A 81 -26.81 18.11 -12.57
N ASP A 82 -26.38 17.97 -11.32
CA ASP A 82 -26.47 18.98 -10.27
C ASP A 82 -25.15 19.19 -9.50
N PHE A 83 -24.09 18.44 -9.84
CA PHE A 83 -22.78 18.57 -9.20
C PHE A 83 -21.69 19.00 -10.19
N VAL A 84 -20.98 20.08 -9.83
CA VAL A 84 -19.74 20.53 -10.46
C VAL A 84 -18.63 20.41 -9.42
N ASP A 85 -17.51 19.79 -9.80
CA ASP A 85 -16.39 19.60 -8.90
C ASP A 85 -15.69 20.94 -8.64
N ALA A 86 -15.63 21.34 -7.36
CA ALA A 86 -15.02 22.61 -6.96
C ALA A 86 -13.51 22.69 -7.28
N GLY A 87 -12.84 21.56 -7.44
CA GLY A 87 -11.43 21.48 -7.84
C GLY A 87 -11.19 21.60 -9.35
N PHE A 88 -12.25 21.56 -10.17
CA PHE A 88 -12.15 21.69 -11.63
C PHE A 88 -12.11 23.15 -12.11
N VAL A 89 -12.81 24.03 -11.41
CA VAL A 89 -12.88 25.46 -11.70
C VAL A 89 -11.68 26.16 -11.09
N ALA A 90 -10.64 26.35 -11.91
CA ALA A 90 -9.56 27.31 -11.68
C ALA A 90 -9.89 28.66 -12.31
#